data_AF-A0A257KAM2-F1
#
_entry.id   AF-A0A257KAM2-F1
#
_cell.length_a   1.000
_cell.length_b   1.000
_cell.length_c   1.000
_cell.angle_alpha   90.00
_cell.angle_beta   90.00
_cell.angle_gamma   90.00
#
_symmetry.space_group_name_H-M   'P 1'
#
loop_
_entity.id
_entity.type
_entity.pdbx_description
1 polymer ?
#
loop_
_entity_poly.entity_id
_entity_poly.type
_entity_poly.pdbx_seq_one_letter_code
_entity_poly.pdbx_strand_id
1 'polypeptide(L)'
;LDEVAALLAAVRQHWAALSGTGIDGLRLSFLQRRGLLRRTDGAWQLHVQAEPFDVLLELLPWGISLVKLPWMPQPLMVAWP
;
A
#
# COMPACT_ATOMS: atom_id res chain seq x y z
N LEU A 1 -12.11 -3.31 -15.69
CA LEU A 1 -12.35 -4.19 -14.52
C LEU A 1 -11.29 -5.28 -14.43
N ASP A 2 -10.92 -5.88 -15.57
CA ASP A 2 -9.95 -6.98 -15.62
C ASP A 2 -8.53 -6.62 -15.17
N GLU A 3 -8.05 -5.41 -15.49
CA GLU A 3 -6.70 -4.96 -15.12
C GLU A 3 -6.49 -4.86 -13.60
N VAL A 4 -7.50 -4.41 -12.86
CA VAL A 4 -7.43 -4.32 -11.38
C VAL A 4 -7.38 -5.73 -10.78
N ALA A 5 -8.18 -6.66 -11.31
CA ALA A 5 -8.16 -8.04 -10.86
C ALA A 5 -6.81 -8.72 -11.16
N ALA A 6 -6.26 -8.48 -12.36
CA ALA A 6 -4.94 -8.96 -12.76
C ALA A 6 -3.83 -8.40 -11.86
N LEU A 7 -3.87 -7.09 -11.53
CA LEU A 7 -2.92 -6.48 -10.62
C LEU A 7 -2.98 -7.10 -9.21
N LEU A 8 -4.18 -7.28 -8.66
CA LEU A 8 -4.33 -7.89 -7.34
C LEU A 8 -3.87 -9.35 -7.32
N ALA A 9 -4.07 -10.09 -8.40
CA ALA A 9 -3.52 -11.43 -8.56
C ALA A 9 -1.99 -11.42 -8.63
N ALA A 10 -1.40 -10.50 -9.40
CA ALA A 10 0.05 -10.33 -9.50
C ALA A 10 0.68 -9.98 -8.15
N VAL A 11 0.07 -9.05 -7.38
CA VAL A 11 0.54 -8.70 -6.03
C VAL A 11 0.62 -9.96 -5.14
N ARG A 12 -0.39 -10.82 -5.16
CA ARG A 12 -0.40 -12.08 -4.39
C ARG A 12 0.64 -13.08 -4.89
N GLN A 13 0.90 -13.12 -6.19
CA GLN A 13 1.91 -14.01 -6.77
C GLN A 13 3.33 -13.58 -6.41
N HIS A 14 3.59 -12.28 -6.38
CA HIS A 14 4.93 -11.74 -6.13
C HIS A 14 5.24 -11.53 -4.64
N TRP A 15 4.23 -11.33 -3.79
CA TRP A 15 4.40 -11.18 -2.35
C TRP A 15 4.13 -12.51 -1.63
N ALA A 16 5.13 -13.38 -1.60
CA ALA A 16 5.01 -14.75 -1.07
C ALA A 16 4.52 -14.82 0.39
N ALA A 17 4.74 -13.77 1.18
CA ALA A 17 4.27 -13.66 2.56
C ALA A 17 2.73 -13.65 2.67
N LEU A 18 2.02 -13.34 1.59
CA LEU A 18 0.55 -13.42 1.52
C LEU A 18 0.04 -14.79 1.06
N SER A 19 0.86 -15.83 1.10
CA SER A 19 0.42 -17.19 0.80
C SER A 19 -0.78 -17.58 1.67
N GLY A 20 -1.86 -18.04 1.04
CA GLY A 20 -3.13 -18.34 1.71
C GLY A 20 -4.05 -17.15 1.96
N THR A 21 -3.56 -15.90 1.87
CA THR A 21 -4.40 -14.70 1.99
C THR A 21 -5.16 -14.47 0.69
N GLY A 22 -6.48 -14.37 0.77
CA GLY A 22 -7.36 -14.05 -0.36
C GLY A 22 -7.24 -12.57 -0.79
N ILE A 23 -7.85 -12.22 -1.92
CA ILE A 23 -7.86 -10.83 -2.42
C ILE A 23 -8.53 -9.88 -1.42
N ASP A 24 -9.61 -10.32 -0.77
CA ASP A 24 -10.31 -9.48 0.21
C ASP A 24 -9.46 -9.27 1.47
N GLY A 25 -8.71 -10.28 1.91
CA GLY A 25 -7.72 -10.14 2.98
C GLY A 25 -6.64 -9.12 2.60
N LEU A 26 -6.07 -9.22 1.39
CA LEU A 26 -5.11 -8.23 0.88
C LEU A 26 -5.69 -6.80 0.92
N ARG A 27 -6.93 -6.63 0.46
CA ARG A 27 -7.59 -5.31 0.43
C ARG A 27 -7.80 -4.76 1.83
N LEU A 28 -8.45 -5.52 2.71
CA LEU A 28 -8.81 -5.07 4.05
C LEU A 28 -7.57 -4.84 4.91
N SER A 29 -6.58 -5.73 4.82
CA SER A 29 -5.37 -5.64 5.62
C SER A 29 -4.45 -4.54 5.10
N PHE A 30 -4.12 -4.47 3.81
CA PHE A 30 -3.00 -3.65 3.33
C PHE A 30 -3.38 -2.46 2.46
N LEU A 31 -4.53 -2.50 1.78
CA LEU A 31 -4.94 -1.42 0.87
C LEU A 31 -5.92 -0.44 1.53
N GLN A 32 -6.80 -0.93 2.39
CA GLN A 32 -7.86 -0.17 3.06
C GLN A 32 -7.43 0.21 4.48
N ARG A 33 -6.34 0.97 4.58
CA ARG A 33 -5.77 1.40 5.84
C ARG A 33 -6.33 2.72 6.30
N ARG A 34 -6.49 2.84 7.62
CA ARG A 34 -6.59 4.14 8.26
C ARG A 34 -5.24 4.84 8.19
N GLY A 35 -5.28 6.16 8.00
CA GLY A 35 -4.09 6.97 7.96
C GLY A 35 -4.39 8.44 8.19
N LEU A 36 -3.35 9.18 8.50
CA LEU A 36 -3.40 10.61 8.73
C LEU A 36 -2.63 11.33 7.63
N LEU A 37 -3.37 12.08 6.82
CA LEU A 37 -2.81 12.92 5.77
C LEU A 37 -2.42 14.28 6.34
N ARG A 38 -1.16 14.67 6.16
CA ARG A 38 -0.61 15.95 6.58
C ARG A 38 0.17 16.59 5.45
N ARG A 39 0.32 17.91 5.54
CA ARG A 39 1.22 18.66 4.67
C ARG A 39 2.38 19.18 5.50
N THR A 40 3.58 18.75 5.18
CA THR A 40 4.82 19.10 5.89
C THR A 40 5.82 19.61 4.86
N ASP A 41 6.45 20.76 5.11
CA ASP A 41 7.45 21.38 4.21
C ASP A 41 6.97 21.50 2.75
N GLY A 42 5.67 21.76 2.57
CA GLY A 42 5.04 21.91 1.26
C GLY A 42 4.61 20.60 0.59
N ALA A 43 5.08 19.44 1.05
CA ALA A 43 4.79 18.11 0.51
C ALA A 43 3.67 17.39 1.28
N TRP A 44 2.93 16.52 0.57
CA TRP A 44 1.94 15.64 1.21
C TRP A 44 2.62 14.41 1.80
N GLN A 45 2.28 14.12 3.06
CA GLN A 45 2.72 12.94 3.80
C GLN A 45 1.50 12.20 4.36
N LEU A 46 1.36 10.92 4.04
CA LEU A 46 0.37 10.02 4.60
C LEU A 46 1.05 9.12 5.63
N HIS A 47 0.67 9.25 6.89
CA HIS A 47 1.10 8.32 7.93
C HIS A 47 0.05 7.23 8.09
N VAL A 48 0.42 6.00 7.79
CA VAL A 48 -0.49 4.85 7.93
C VAL A 48 -0.54 4.44 9.40
N GLN A 49 -1.75 4.15 9.91
CA GLN A 49 -1.92 3.63 11.28
C GLN A 49 -1.27 2.24 11.38
N ALA A 50 -0.51 1.96 12.44
CA ALA A 50 0.10 0.64 12.67
C ALA A 50 -0.92 -0.45 12.96
N GLU A 51 -0.71 -1.63 12.38
CA GLU A 51 -1.49 -2.85 12.55
C GLU A 51 -0.56 -4.07 12.73
N PRO A 52 -1.00 -5.14 13.42
CA PRO A 52 -0.13 -6.26 13.76
C PRO A 52 0.53 -6.98 12.57
N PHE A 53 -0.11 -6.95 11.41
CA PHE A 53 0.35 -7.66 10.22
C PHE A 53 1.29 -6.82 9.34
N ASP A 54 1.66 -5.61 9.78
CA ASP A 54 2.61 -4.73 9.07
C ASP A 54 4.01 -5.32 8.96
N VAL A 55 4.37 -6.26 9.84
CA VAL A 55 5.62 -7.04 9.73
C VAL A 55 5.78 -7.71 8.35
N LEU A 56 4.67 -8.00 7.66
CA LEU A 56 4.72 -8.60 6.33
C LEU A 56 5.15 -7.59 5.25
N LEU A 57 5.03 -6.28 5.50
CA LEU A 57 5.45 -5.23 4.56
C LEU A 57 6.95 -5.27 4.29
N GLU A 58 7.76 -5.70 5.26
CA GLU A 58 9.22 -5.89 5.09
C GLU A 58 9.57 -6.94 4.03
N LEU A 59 8.62 -7.83 3.72
CA LEU A 59 8.78 -8.91 2.74
C LEU A 59 8.31 -8.52 1.34
N LEU A 60 7.91 -7.27 1.12
CA LEU A 60 7.54 -6.77 -0.20
C LEU A 60 8.77 -6.66 -1.11
N PRO A 61 8.70 -7.17 -2.35
CA PRO A 61 9.82 -7.06 -3.29
C PRO A 61 9.88 -5.69 -4.01
N TRP A 62 9.05 -4.72 -3.62
CA TRP A 62 9.04 -3.36 -4.16
C TRP A 62 8.77 -2.32 -3.08
N GLY A 63 9.17 -1.08 -3.32
CA GLY A 63 8.89 0.05 -2.42
C GLY A 63 7.45 0.56 -2.55
N ILE A 64 6.85 0.94 -1.42
CA ILE A 64 5.46 1.46 -1.33
C ILE A 64 5.36 2.84 -0.68
N SER A 65 6.49 3.50 -0.42
CA SER A 65 6.55 4.78 0.29
C SER A 65 6.32 6.01 -0.57
N LEU A 66 6.14 5.85 -1.89
CA LEU A 66 5.91 6.94 -2.83
C LEU A 66 4.73 6.60 -3.74
N VAL A 67 3.70 7.43 -3.72
CA VAL A 67 2.54 7.31 -4.61
C VAL A 67 2.44 8.55 -5.48
N LYS A 68 2.49 8.35 -6.80
CA LYS A 68 2.32 9.41 -7.80
C LYS A 68 1.45 8.90 -8.93
N LEU A 69 0.19 9.32 -8.94
CA LEU A 69 -0.76 9.01 -10.00
C LEU A 69 -0.73 10.10 -11.08
N PRO A 70 -1.14 9.80 -12.33
CA PRO A 70 -1.05 10.75 -13.45
C PRO A 70 -1.75 12.10 -13.21
N TRP A 71 -2.80 12.10 -12.39
CA TRP A 71 -3.61 13.28 -12.08
C TRP A 71 -3.14 14.04 -10.84
N MET A 72 -2.18 13.52 -10.07
CA MET A 72 -1.70 14.20 -8.87
C MET A 72 -0.75 15.34 -9.28
N PRO A 73 -0.83 16.54 -8.70
CA PRO A 73 0.12 17.62 -8.99
C PRO A 73 1.51 17.36 -8.39
N GLN A 74 1.57 16.76 -7.19
CA GLN A 74 2.80 16.41 -6.47
C GLN A 74 2.69 14.98 -5.94
N PRO A 75 3.81 14.26 -5.71
CA PRO A 75 3.76 12.93 -5.12
C PRO A 75 3.23 12.97 -3.67
N LEU A 76 2.67 11.85 -3.25
CA LEU A 76 2.34 11.56 -1.86
C LEU A 76 3.45 10.68 -1.28
N MET A 77 4.13 11.17 -0.26
CA MET A 77 5.02 10.35 0.55
C MET A 77 4.16 9.55 1.53
N VAL A 78 4.37 8.25 1.60
CA VAL A 78 3.64 7.35 2.51
C VAL A 78 4.63 6.81 3.54
N ALA A 79 4.40 7.17 4.79
CA ALA A 79 5.10 6.59 5.93
C ALA A 79 4.32 5.36 6.39
N TRP A 80 4.88 4.19 6.07
CA TRP A 80 4.44 2.92 6.60
C TRP A 80 5.09 2.66 7.97
N PRO A 81 4.41 1.96 8.89
CA PRO A 81 4.92 1.62 10.23
C PRO A 81 6.15 0.73 10.21
#